data_AF-A0A7W6AL47-F1
#
_entry.id   AF-A0A7W6AL47-F1
#
_cell.length_a   1.000
_cell.length_b   1.000
_cell.length_c   1.000
_cell.angle_alpha   90.00
_cell.angle_beta   90.00
_cell.angle_gamma   90.00
#
_symmetry.space_group_name_H-M   'P 1'
#
loop_
_entity.id
_entity.type
_entity.pdbx_description
1 polymer ?
#
loop_
_entity_poly.entity_id
_entity_poly.type
_entity_poly.pdbx_seq_one_letter_code
_entity_poly.pdbx_strand_id
1 'polypeptide(L)' 'MEAREFVAQGDRVLVVGFARGMIKATGRSFDDDWIFAITVRHGKLTNIQEYIDTQALARAAQMSASEPT' A
#
# COMPACT_ATOMS: atom_id res chain seq x y z
N MET A 1 1.23 9.25 0.61
CA MET A 1 2.21 8.18 0.89
C MET A 1 3.53 8.82 1.26
N GLU A 2 4.32 8.16 2.08
CA GLU A 2 5.62 8.61 2.53
C GLU A 2 6.58 7.42 2.52
N ALA A 3 7.67 7.52 1.75
CA ALA A 3 8.75 6.53 1.79
C ALA A 3 9.65 6.83 2.99
N ARG A 4 9.95 5.82 3.80
CA ARG A 4 10.65 5.96 5.07
C ARG A 4 12.05 5.33 5.05
N GLU A 5 12.20 4.19 4.37
CA GLU A 5 13.47 3.46 4.31
C GLU A 5 13.69 2.85 2.92
N PHE A 6 14.96 2.76 2.52
CA PHE A 6 15.40 2.16 1.26
C PHE A 6 16.50 1.14 1.54
N VAL A 7 16.25 -0.12 1.20
CA VAL A 7 17.24 -1.21 1.29
C VAL A 7 17.56 -1.69 -0.12
N ALA A 8 18.80 -1.51 -0.55
CA ALA A 8 19.24 -1.83 -1.91
C ALA A 8 20.22 -3.02 -1.92
N GLN A 9 19.99 -3.97 -2.83
CA GLN A 9 20.90 -5.08 -3.12
C GLN A 9 20.83 -5.47 -4.60
N GLY A 10 21.95 -5.38 -5.31
CA GLY A 10 22.00 -5.67 -6.74
C GLY A 10 21.10 -4.73 -7.54
N ASP A 11 20.23 -5.29 -8.39
CA ASP A 11 19.23 -4.55 -9.17
C ASP A 11 17.91 -4.35 -8.42
N ARG A 12 17.83 -4.71 -7.14
CA ARG A 12 16.59 -4.67 -6.34
C ARG A 12 16.67 -3.64 -5.22
N VAL A 13 15.58 -2.90 -5.06
CA VAL A 13 15.38 -1.93 -3.98
C VAL A 13 14.07 -2.26 -3.27
N LEU A 14 14.12 -2.49 -1.96
CA LEU A 14 12.95 -2.51 -1.10
C LEU A 14 12.74 -1.11 -0.56
N VAL A 15 11.56 -0.55 -0.81
CA VAL A 15 11.12 0.73 -0.25
C VAL A 15 10.09 0.43 0.81
N VAL A 16 10.40 0.75 2.07
CA VAL A 16 9.46 0.64 3.18
C VAL A 16 8.83 2.01 3.39
N GLY A 17 7.51 2.04 3.56
CA GLY A 17 6.82 3.30 3.75
C GLY A 17 5.46 3.15 4.37
N PHE A 18 4.75 4.27 4.39
CA PHE A 18 3.44 4.39 5.00
C PHE A 18 2.50 5.19 4.15
N ALA A 19 1.23 4.82 4.19
CA ALA A 19 0.15 5.60 3.62
C ALA A 19 -1.02 5.66 4.59
N ARG A 20 -1.65 6.84 4.63
CA ARG A 20 -3.00 7.01 5.17
C ARG A 20 -3.93 7.32 4.00
N GLY A 21 -5.01 6.57 3.91
CA GLY A 21 -6.01 6.72 2.87
C GLY A 21 -7.43 6.77 3.43
N MET A 22 -8.40 6.94 2.53
CA MET A 22 -9.82 6.89 2.86
C MET A 22 -10.56 6.14 1.75
N ILE A 23 -11.38 5.17 2.12
CA ILE A 23 -12.26 4.48 1.18
C ILE A 23 -13.45 5.40 0.89
N LYS A 24 -13.52 5.93 -0.33
CA LYS A 24 -14.55 6.91 -0.72
C LYS A 24 -15.98 6.42 -0.48
N ALA A 25 -16.25 5.14 -0.73
CA ALA A 25 -17.58 4.55 -0.62
C ALA A 25 -18.10 4.47 0.83
N THR A 26 -17.20 4.31 1.80
CA THR A 26 -17.57 4.16 3.23
C THR A 26 -17.20 5.38 4.06
N GLY A 27 -16.40 6.31 3.51
CA GLY A 27 -15.84 7.45 4.23
C GLY A 27 -14.82 7.08 5.32
N ARG A 28 -14.44 5.80 5.42
CA ARG A 28 -13.55 5.34 6.49
C ARG A 28 -12.10 5.41 6.07
N SER A 29 -11.26 5.89 6.99
CA SER A 29 -9.82 5.92 6.83
C SER A 29 -9.19 4.56 7.05
N PHE A 30 -8.02 4.37 6.45
CA PHE A 30 -7.13 3.24 6.71
C PHE A 30 -5.69 3.73 6.76
N ASP A 31 -4.88 2.99 7.49
CA ASP A 31 -3.43 3.11 7.54
C ASP A 31 -2.83 1.86 6.91
N ASP A 32 -1.73 2.03 6.20
CA ASP A 32 -1.08 0.98 5.43
C ASP A 32 0.44 1.14 5.55
N ASP A 33 1.07 0.22 6.29
CA ASP A 33 2.52 0.03 6.28
C ASP A 33 2.86 -0.91 5.11
N TRP A 34 3.51 -0.37 4.10
CA TRP A 34 3.73 -1.05 2.82
C TRP A 34 5.22 -1.25 2.51
N ILE A 35 5.48 -2.23 1.65
CA ILE A 35 6.81 -2.48 1.06
C ILE A 35 6.67 -2.57 -0.45
N PHE A 36 7.38 -1.74 -1.19
CA PHE A 36 7.53 -1.88 -2.63
C PHE A 36 8.86 -2.53 -2.96
N ALA A 37 8.80 -3.67 -3.63
CA ALA A 37 9.98 -4.37 -4.12
C ALA A 37 10.18 -4.04 -5.60
N ILE A 38 11.10 -3.12 -5.86
CA ILE A 38 11.35 -2.54 -7.18
C ILE A 38 12.60 -3.17 -7.78
N THR A 39 12.57 -3.46 -9.08
CA THR A 39 13.75 -3.85 -9.87
C THR A 39 14.15 -2.71 -10.79
N VAL A 40 15.42 -2.31 -10.75
CA VAL A 40 15.99 -1.22 -11.55
C VAL A 40 17.09 -1.75 -12.46
N ARG A 41 16.91 -1.62 -13.78
CA ARG A 41 17.89 -2.03 -14.79
C ARG A 41 18.13 -0.91 -15.79
N HIS A 42 19.40 -0.64 -16.10
CA HIS A 42 19.79 0.46 -17.00
C HIS A 42 19.18 1.82 -16.58
N GLY A 43 19.12 2.09 -15.27
CA GLY A 43 18.53 3.30 -14.72
C GLY A 43 17.01 3.42 -14.83
N LYS A 44 16.30 2.34 -15.23
CA LYS A 44 14.84 2.33 -15.37
C LYS A 44 14.21 1.29 -14.44
N LEU A 45 13.02 1.59 -13.93
CA LEU A 45 12.21 0.63 -13.20
C LEU A 45 11.65 -0.39 -14.19
N THR A 46 11.98 -1.67 -14.01
CA THR A 46 11.54 -2.76 -14.89
C THR A 46 10.50 -3.67 -14.25
N ASN A 47 10.37 -3.64 -12.92
CA ASN A 47 9.34 -4.36 -12.18
C ASN A 47 9.04 -3.63 -10.86
N ILE A 48 7.77 -3.64 -10.47
CA ILE A 48 7.30 -3.17 -9.16
C ILE A 48 6.36 -4.25 -8.62
N GLN A 49 6.68 -4.78 -7.45
CA GLN A 49 5.79 -5.65 -6.70
C GLN A 49 5.45 -4.99 -5.37
N GLU A 50 4.17 -4.84 -5.09
CA GLU A 50 3.66 -4.15 -3.91
C GLU A 50 3.20 -5.16 -2.85
N TYR A 51 3.61 -4.93 -1.60
CA TYR A 51 3.12 -5.62 -0.43
C TYR A 51 2.43 -4.59 0.46
N ILE A 52 1.12 -4.69 0.58
CA ILE A 52 0.25 -3.73 1.28
C ILE A 52 -0.65 -4.46 2.28
N ASP A 53 -1.13 -3.75 3.31
CA ASP A 53 -2.11 -4.25 4.27
C ASP A 53 -3.52 -4.27 3.64
N THR A 54 -3.75 -5.29 2.81
CA THR A 54 -5.07 -5.53 2.20
C THR A 54 -6.18 -5.76 3.24
N GLN A 55 -5.86 -6.17 4.48
CA GLN A 55 -6.84 -6.36 5.53
C GLN A 55 -7.31 -5.02 6.10
N ALA A 56 -6.42 -4.04 6.27
CA ALA A 56 -6.80 -2.67 6.63
C ALA A 56 -7.75 -2.05 5.59
N LEU A 57 -7.44 -2.22 4.29
CA LEU A 57 -8.33 -1.80 3.21
C LEU A 57 -9.68 -2.51 3.27
N ALA A 58 -9.68 -3.84 3.45
CA ALA A 58 -10.90 -4.63 3.53
C ALA A 58 -11.80 -4.18 4.70
N ARG A 59 -11.23 -3.96 5.89
CA ARG A 59 -11.94 -3.42 7.05
C ARG A 59 -12.52 -2.04 6.76
N ALA A 60 -11.75 -1.15 6.15
CA ALA A 60 -12.24 0.17 5.76
C ALA A 60 -13.31 0.11 4.65
N ALA A 61 -13.37 -0.96 3.85
CA ALA A 61 -14.34 -1.13 2.77
C ALA A 61 -15.67 -1.80 3.17
N GLN A 62 -15.77 -2.49 4.32
CA GLN A 62 -17.00 -3.13 4.82
C GLN A 62 -18.21 -2.18 4.93
N MET A 63 -19.19 -2.24 4.03
CA MET A 63 -20.41 -1.44 4.17
C MET A 63 -21.17 -1.86 5.44
N SER A 64 -21.66 -0.89 6.22
CA SER A 64 -22.61 -1.16 7.29
C SER A 64 -23.83 -1.85 6.68
N ALA A 65 -24.25 -2.98 7.25
CA ALA A 65 -25.54 -3.56 6.86
C ALA A 65 -26.61 -2.53 7.21
N SER A 66 -27.38 -2.09 6.21
CA SER A 66 -28.59 -1.31 6.44
C SER A 66 -29.51 -2.16 7.33
N GLU A 67 -29.95 -1.65 8.48
CA GLU A 67 -31.07 -2.27 9.19
C GLU A 67 -32.27 -2.32 8.25
N PRO A 68 -32.98 -3.45 8.14
CA PRO A 68 -34.23 -3.49 7.39
C PRO A 68 -35.24 -2.59 8.11
N THR A 69 -35.75 -1.58 7.42
CA THR A 69 -36.88 -0.75 7.85
C THR A 69 -38.15 -1.56 8.00
#